data_AF-A0A2G6IDW7-F1
#
_entry.id   AF-A0A2G6IDW7-F1
#
_cell.length_a   1.000
_cell.length_b   1.000
_cell.length_c   1.000
_cell.angle_alpha   90.00
_cell.angle_beta   90.00
_cell.angle_gamma   90.00
#
_symmetry.space_group_name_H-M   'P 1'
#
loop_
_entity.id
_entity.type
_entity.pdbx_description
1 polymer ?
#
loop_
_entity_poly.entity_id
_entity_poly.type
_entity_poly.pdbx_seq_one_letter_code
_entity_poly.pdbx_strand_id
1 'polypeptide(L)' 'MDEQRSVVTDRLWIKLEPHLPGKASDCGVTAKDNRLFLEAVFW' A
#
# COMPACT_ATOMS: atom_id res chain seq x y z
N MET A 1 9.12 10.33 2.34
CA MET A 1 9.54 8.93 2.18
C MET A 1 10.41 8.88 0.95
N ASP A 2 11.65 8.40 1.09
CA ASP A 2 12.65 8.39 0.01
C ASP A 2 12.23 7.40 -1.09
N GLU A 3 11.73 7.92 -2.22
CA GLU A 3 11.30 7.11 -3.37
C GLU A 3 12.42 6.26 -3.99
N GLN A 4 13.68 6.50 -3.59
CA GLN A 4 14.85 5.72 -3.99
C GLN A 4 15.06 4.42 -3.16
N ARG A 5 14.33 4.22 -2.06
CA ARG A 5 14.47 3.03 -1.19
C ARG A 5 13.20 2.17 -1.06
N SER A 6 12.08 2.62 -1.62
CA SER A 6 10.83 1.86 -1.62
C SER A 6 10.77 0.92 -2.82
N VAL A 7 10.65 -0.39 -2.57
CA VAL A 7 10.43 -1.39 -3.64
C VAL A 7 9.09 -1.12 -4.35
N VAL A 8 8.10 -0.60 -3.60
CA VAL A 8 6.81 -0.17 -4.14
C VAL A 8 6.88 1.31 -4.52
N THR A 9 7.09 1.60 -5.81
CA THR A 9 7.02 2.95 -6.35
C THR A 9 5.58 3.48 -6.34
N ASP A 10 5.38 4.80 -6.28
CA ASP A 10 4.05 5.43 -6.30
C ASP A 10 3.18 5.01 -7.51
N ARG A 11 3.80 4.75 -8.67
CA ARG A 11 3.10 4.23 -9.86
C ARG A 11 2.53 2.83 -9.67
N LEU A 12 3.25 1.97 -8.94
CA LEU A 12 2.80 0.63 -8.59
C LEU A 12 1.73 0.70 -7.52
N TRP A 13 1.91 1.59 -6.53
CA TRP A 13 0.95 1.83 -5.47
C TRP A 13 -0.43 2.25 -6.03
N ILE A 14 -0.49 3.22 -6.95
CA ILE A 14 -1.75 3.67 -7.57
C ILE A 14 -2.51 2.52 -8.26
N LYS A 15 -1.78 1.54 -8.81
CA LYS A 15 -2.41 0.35 -9.41
C LYS A 15 -2.85 -0.68 -8.37
N LEU A 16 -2.13 -0.82 -7.27
CA LEU A 16 -2.38 -1.80 -6.21
C LEU A 16 -3.44 -1.35 -5.20
N GLU A 17 -3.46 -0.06 -4.85
CA GLU A 17 -4.42 0.56 -3.93
C GLU A 17 -5.87 0.15 -4.21
N PRO A 18 -6.39 0.17 -5.46
CA PRO A 18 -7.76 -0.26 -5.75
C PRO A 18 -7.99 -1.78 -5.69
N HIS A 19 -6.99 -2.60 -5.43
CA HIS A 19 -7.15 -4.04 -5.27
C HIS A 19 -6.92 -4.52 -3.82
N LEU A 20 -6.38 -3.65 -2.96
CA LEU A 20 -6.13 -4.01 -1.57
C LEU A 20 -7.41 -3.86 -0.71
N PRO A 21 -7.65 -4.82 0.21
CA PRO A 21 -8.74 -4.72 1.18
C PRO A 21 -8.43 -3.68 2.27
N GLY A 22 -9.48 -3.09 2.84
CA GLY A 22 -9.35 -2.08 3.89
C GLY A 22 -9.34 -0.66 3.37
N LYS A 23 -9.95 -0.42 2.20
CA LYS A 23 -10.17 0.93 1.67
C LYS A 23 -11.17 1.68 2.53
N ALA A 24 -11.21 3.00 2.40
CA ALA A 24 -12.17 3.84 3.12
C ALA A 24 -13.65 3.46 2.87
N SER A 25 -13.96 2.81 1.74
CA SER A 25 -15.30 2.30 1.44
C SER A 25 -15.59 0.89 1.96
N ASP A 26 -14.59 0.16 2.46
CA ASP A 26 -14.81 -1.18 3.01
C ASP A 26 -15.35 -1.07 4.45
N CYS A 27 -16.35 -1.88 4.77
CA CYS A 27 -16.88 -1.98 6.12
C CYS A 27 -15.90 -2.79 6.98
N GLY A 28 -15.14 -2.13 7.86
CA GLY A 28 -14.13 -2.77 8.70
C GLY A 28 -13.01 -1.83 9.13
N VAL A 29 -11.92 -2.39 9.66
CA VAL A 29 -10.73 -1.60 10.03
C VAL A 29 -10.03 -1.16 8.75
N THR A 30 -10.04 0.15 8.47
CA THR A 30 -9.24 0.73 7.40
C THR A 30 -7.78 0.37 7.61
N ALA A 31 -7.20 -0.32 6.65
CA ALA A 31 -5.80 -0.71 6.73
C ALA A 31 -4.95 0.54 6.43
N LYS A 32 -4.52 1.20 7.51
CA LYS A 32 -3.85 2.51 7.47
C LYS A 32 -2.49 2.48 6.77
N ASP A 33 -1.84 1.31 6.76
CA ASP A 33 -0.43 1.14 6.42
C ASP A 33 -0.20 0.05 5.35
N ASN A 34 -1.18 -0.20 4.47
CA ASN A 34 -1.07 -1.21 3.40
C ASN A 34 0.19 -1.04 2.52
N ARG A 35 0.67 0.21 2.34
CA ARG A 35 1.93 0.49 1.62
C ARG A 35 3.14 -0.04 2.37
N LEU A 36 3.22 0.23 3.68
CA LEU A 36 4.29 -0.25 4.56
C LEU A 36 4.27 -1.77 4.71
N PHE A 37 3.08 -2.39 4.75
CA PHE A 37 2.96 -3.85 4.75
C PHE A 37 3.57 -4.46 3.48
N LEU A 38 3.22 -3.94 2.31
CA LEU A 38 3.79 -4.42 1.05
C LEU A 38 5.31 -4.19 1.00
N GLU A 39 5.79 -3.03 1.45
CA GLU A 39 7.23 -2.78 1.54
C GLU A 39 7.94 -3.78 2.46
N ALA A 40 7.33 -4.15 3.59
CA ALA A 40 7.88 -5.15 4.51
C ALA A 40 7.82 -6.60 3.97
N VAL A 41 6.87 -6.92 3.09
CA VAL A 41 6.77 -8.22 2.42
C VAL A 41 7.75 -8.37 1.27
N PHE A 42 8.03 -7.26 0.56
CA PHE A 42 8.93 -7.25 -0.60
C PHE A 42 10.42 -7.04 -0.23
N TRP A 43 10.75 -6.91 1.06
CA TRP A 43 12.10 -6.79 1.61
C TRP A 43 12.57 -8.12 2.23
#